data_AF-A0A8F5C377-F1
#
_entry.id   AF-A0A8F5C377-F1
#
_cell.length_a   1.000
_cell.length_b   1.000
_cell.length_c   1.000
_cell.angle_alpha   90.00
_cell.angle_beta   90.00
_cell.angle_gamma   90.00
#
_symmetry.space_group_name_H-M   'P 1'
#
loop_
_entity.id
_entity.type
_entity.pdbx_description
1 polymer ?
#
loop_
_entity_poly.entity_id
_entity_poly.type
_entity_poly.pdbx_seq_one_letter_code
_entity_poly.pdbx_strand_id
1 'polypeptide(L)'
;MMGVELAFPKVVGKQVYGSLYDCEEDVLKDTKRLEQIIKEAADVGNMNILDIKSWKIGEGVSVVAIILESHITVHTWPEYRFATVDVYSCGPHTSPLKAFNYIVEKLGAKKYTINEADRSSEF
;
A
#
# COMPACT_ATOMS: atom_id res chain seq x y z
N MET A 1 26.94 11.06 35.00
CA MET A 1 25.85 10.38 34.29
C MET A 1 25.87 10.87 32.86
N MET A 2 26.33 10.06 31.91
CA MET A 2 26.19 10.38 30.48
C MET A 2 24.72 10.15 30.12
N GLY A 3 24.00 11.23 29.84
CA GLY A 3 22.64 11.15 29.34
C GLY A 3 22.66 10.46 27.98
N VAL A 4 21.84 9.43 27.82
CA VAL A 4 21.61 8.81 26.52
C VAL A 4 20.81 9.83 25.71
N GLU A 5 21.45 10.45 24.73
CA GLU A 5 20.74 11.21 23.70
C GLU A 5 19.90 10.21 22.91
N LEU A 6 18.58 10.25 23.08
CA LEU A 6 17.66 9.51 22.22
C LEU A 6 17.75 10.14 20.82
N ALA A 7 18.51 9.52 19.92
CA ALA A 7 18.53 9.90 18.53
C ALA A 7 17.15 9.62 17.92
N PHE A 8 16.54 10.65 17.35
CA PHE A 8 15.29 10.52 16.59
C PHE A 8 15.63 10.33 15.11
N PRO A 9 15.06 9.30 14.45
CA PRO A 9 15.31 9.04 13.03
C PRO A 9 15.01 10.25 12.16
N LYS A 10 15.98 10.62 11.31
CA LYS A 10 15.82 11.68 10.31
C LYS A 10 14.81 11.30 9.23
N VAL A 11 14.77 10.03 8.85
CA VAL A 11 13.74 9.44 7.99
C VAL A 11 12.92 8.49 8.84
N VAL A 12 11.62 8.72 8.95
CA VAL A 12 10.69 7.80 9.61
C VAL A 12 9.87 7.13 8.52
N GLY A 13 10.10 5.85 8.29
CA GLY A 13 9.47 5.12 7.19
C GLY A 13 8.93 3.77 7.63
N LYS A 14 7.74 3.40 7.17
CA LYS A 14 7.17 2.07 7.40
C LYS A 14 6.56 1.53 6.12
N GLN A 15 6.92 0.31 5.78
CA GLN A 15 6.41 -0.39 4.61
C GLN A 15 5.62 -1.62 5.05
N VAL A 16 4.40 -1.75 4.54
CA VAL A 16 3.54 -2.93 4.73
C VAL A 16 3.24 -3.50 3.36
N TYR A 17 3.59 -4.75 3.14
CA TYR A 17 3.47 -5.38 1.83
C TYR A 17 3.09 -6.85 1.94
N GLY A 18 2.47 -7.36 0.88
CA GLY A 18 1.92 -8.70 0.94
C GLY A 18 1.31 -9.17 -0.37
N SER A 19 0.83 -10.41 -0.30
CA SER A 19 0.17 -11.10 -1.40
C SER A 19 -1.23 -11.49 -0.96
N LEU A 20 -2.23 -11.20 -1.79
CA LEU A 20 -3.65 -11.37 -1.52
C LEU A 20 -4.18 -12.47 -2.45
N TYR A 21 -4.95 -13.38 -1.88
CA TYR A 21 -5.46 -14.58 -2.55
C TYR A 21 -6.99 -14.64 -2.45
N ASP A 22 -7.58 -15.33 -3.42
CA ASP A 22 -9.02 -15.54 -3.54
C ASP A 22 -9.84 -14.24 -3.64
N CYS A 23 -9.22 -13.19 -4.18
CA CYS A 23 -9.82 -11.87 -4.39
C CYS A 23 -11.04 -11.93 -5.33
N GLU A 24 -11.85 -10.87 -5.30
CA GLU A 24 -12.97 -10.69 -6.22
C GLU A 24 -12.47 -10.33 -7.62
N GLU A 25 -12.66 -11.25 -8.57
CA GLU A 25 -12.12 -11.16 -9.93
C GLU A 25 -12.57 -9.88 -10.66
N ASP A 26 -13.85 -9.50 -10.53
CA ASP A 26 -14.39 -8.29 -11.15
C ASP A 26 -13.71 -7.01 -10.64
N VAL A 27 -13.35 -6.98 -9.35
CA VAL A 27 -12.60 -5.85 -8.77
C VAL A 27 -11.18 -5.81 -9.33
N LEU A 28 -10.51 -6.96 -9.46
CA LEU A 28 -9.15 -7.03 -10.01
C LEU A 28 -9.07 -6.57 -11.47
N LYS A 29 -10.17 -6.68 -12.23
CA LYS A 29 -10.26 -6.25 -13.63
C LYS A 29 -10.59 -4.77 -13.77
N ASP A 30 -11.15 -4.11 -12.76
CA ASP A 30 -11.63 -2.74 -12.89
C ASP A 30 -10.56 -1.71 -12.48
N THR A 31 -9.93 -1.13 -13.50
CA THR A 31 -8.92 -0.08 -13.34
C THR A 31 -9.42 1.12 -12.52
N LYS A 32 -10.63 1.61 -12.79
CA LYS A 32 -11.17 2.80 -12.11
C LYS A 32 -11.50 2.47 -10.66
N ARG A 33 -12.03 1.27 -10.42
CA ARG A 33 -12.32 0.79 -9.06
C ARG A 33 -11.04 0.66 -8.24
N LEU A 34 -9.97 0.11 -8.81
CA LEU A 34 -8.68 -0.03 -8.14
C LEU A 34 -8.04 1.34 -7.83
N GLU A 35 -8.08 2.30 -8.76
CA GLU A 35 -7.65 3.68 -8.47
C GLU A 35 -8.44 4.30 -7.32
N GLN A 36 -9.76 4.09 -7.29
CA GLN A 36 -10.61 4.61 -6.23
C GLN A 36 -10.31 3.96 -4.87
N ILE A 37 -10.11 2.64 -4.85
CA ILE A 37 -9.71 1.90 -3.64
C ILE A 37 -8.38 2.43 -3.08
N ILE A 38 -7.40 2.72 -3.95
CA ILE A 38 -6.10 3.25 -3.51
C ILE A 38 -6.21 4.67 -2.98
N LYS A 39 -7.05 5.52 -3.58
CA LYS A 39 -7.34 6.87 -3.05
C LYS A 39 -7.93 6.80 -1.64
N GLU A 40 -8.95 5.97 -1.47
CA GLU A 40 -9.59 5.75 -0.17
C GLU A 40 -8.63 5.13 0.85
N ALA A 41 -7.75 4.21 0.42
CA ALA A 41 -6.73 3.62 1.27
C ALA A 41 -5.73 4.67 1.76
N ALA A 42 -5.30 5.60 0.89
CA ALA A 42 -4.42 6.70 1.27
C ALA A 42 -5.10 7.62 2.31
N ASP A 43 -6.38 7.96 2.11
CA ASP A 43 -7.15 8.76 3.08
C ASP A 43 -7.23 8.06 4.45
N VAL A 44 -7.56 6.76 4.45
CA VAL A 44 -7.60 5.92 5.66
C VAL A 44 -6.23 5.84 6.35
N GLY A 45 -5.16 5.85 5.56
CA GLY A 45 -3.77 5.86 6.01
C GLY A 45 -3.24 7.23 6.42
N ASN A 46 -4.04 8.30 6.31
CA ASN A 46 -3.63 9.69 6.52
C ASN A 46 -2.43 10.10 5.62
N MET A 47 -2.50 9.73 4.34
CA MET A 47 -1.45 9.95 3.34
C MET A 47 -1.92 10.93 2.27
N ASN A 48 -1.02 11.81 1.83
CA ASN A 48 -1.32 12.77 0.76
C ASN A 48 -0.86 12.21 -0.59
N ILE A 49 -1.79 11.92 -1.51
CA ILE A 49 -1.49 11.52 -2.88
C ILE A 49 -1.03 12.73 -3.70
N LEU A 50 0.07 12.58 -4.41
CA LEU A 50 0.60 13.54 -5.38
C LEU A 50 0.18 13.20 -6.82
N ASP A 51 0.22 11.91 -7.18
CA ASP A 51 -0.15 11.42 -8.50
C ASP A 51 -0.62 9.97 -8.40
N ILE A 52 -1.47 9.55 -9.33
CA ILE A 52 -1.90 8.16 -9.46
C ILE A 52 -1.94 7.78 -10.93
N LYS A 53 -1.32 6.65 -11.26
CA LYS A 53 -1.32 6.09 -12.60
C LYS A 53 -1.67 4.63 -12.56
N SER A 54 -2.40 4.20 -13.57
CA SER A 54 -2.80 2.82 -13.75
C SER A 54 -2.54 2.37 -15.18
N TRP A 55 -2.27 1.08 -15.31
CA TRP A 55 -2.08 0.41 -16.59
C TRP A 55 -2.87 -0.89 -16.60
N LYS A 56 -3.72 -1.04 -17.62
CA LYS A 56 -4.39 -2.31 -17.92
C LYS A 56 -3.38 -3.21 -18.63
N ILE A 57 -3.14 -4.41 -18.10
CA ILE A 57 -2.17 -5.38 -18.63
C ILE A 57 -2.90 -6.72 -18.77
N GLY A 58 -3.34 -7.02 -19.99
CA GLY A 58 -4.29 -8.12 -20.22
C GLY A 58 -5.60 -7.86 -19.48
N GLU A 59 -6.06 -8.83 -18.69
CA GLU A 59 -7.20 -8.64 -17.80
C GLU A 59 -6.82 -7.99 -16.46
N GLY A 60 -5.54 -8.04 -16.07
CA GLY A 60 -5.04 -7.43 -14.84
C GLY A 60 -4.79 -5.94 -14.95
N VAL A 61 -4.47 -5.35 -13.81
CA VAL A 61 -4.21 -3.91 -13.61
C VAL A 61 -3.02 -3.74 -12.69
N SER A 62 -2.11 -2.85 -13.07
CA SER A 62 -1.09 -2.28 -12.18
C SER A 62 -1.48 -0.85 -11.85
N VAL A 63 -1.50 -0.48 -10.56
CA VAL A 63 -1.74 0.88 -10.10
C VAL A 63 -0.59 1.31 -9.20
N VAL A 64 -0.12 2.54 -9.40
CA VAL A 64 0.91 3.18 -8.59
C VAL A 64 0.39 4.55 -8.20
N ALA A 65 0.25 4.78 -6.89
CA ALA A 65 0.03 6.10 -6.33
C ALA A 65 1.33 6.59 -5.70
N ILE A 66 1.80 7.76 -6.14
CA ILE A 66 2.88 8.49 -5.47
C ILE A 66 2.24 9.31 -4.37
N ILE A 67 2.71 9.12 -3.14
CA ILE A 67 2.34 9.95 -1.99
C ILE A 67 3.50 10.86 -1.60
N LEU A 68 3.24 11.84 -0.75
CA LEU A 68 4.25 12.74 -0.21
C LEU A 68 5.31 11.88 0.54
N GLU A 69 6.42 11.60 -0.16
CA GLU A 69 7.61 10.85 0.26
C GLU A 69 7.54 9.31 0.26
N SER A 70 6.78 8.65 -0.64
CA SER A 70 6.81 7.16 -0.82
C SER A 70 5.79 6.70 -1.87
N HIS A 71 5.03 5.60 -1.66
CA HIS A 71 4.07 5.07 -2.65
C HIS A 71 3.08 4.05 -2.09
N ILE A 72 1.99 3.86 -2.82
CA ILE A 72 1.10 2.69 -2.73
C ILE A 72 1.08 2.01 -4.10
N THR A 73 1.30 0.70 -4.15
CA THR A 73 1.21 -0.07 -5.40
C THR A 73 0.31 -1.29 -5.25
N VAL A 74 -0.42 -1.60 -6.32
CA VAL A 74 -1.23 -2.82 -6.45
C VAL A 74 -1.00 -3.40 -7.84
N HIS A 75 -0.68 -4.69 -7.92
CA HIS A 75 -0.62 -5.45 -9.16
C HIS A 75 -1.56 -6.64 -9.08
N THR A 76 -2.34 -6.89 -10.12
CA THR A 76 -3.41 -7.89 -10.09
C THR A 76 -3.27 -8.91 -11.22
N TRP A 77 -3.66 -10.15 -10.91
CA TRP A 77 -3.78 -11.28 -11.83
C TRP A 77 -5.15 -11.94 -11.63
N PRO A 78 -6.19 -11.43 -12.32
CA PRO A 78 -7.57 -11.90 -12.17
C PRO A 78 -7.73 -13.41 -12.41
N GLU A 79 -6.99 -13.97 -13.37
CA GLU A 79 -7.00 -15.39 -13.72
C GLU A 79 -6.57 -16.32 -12.58
N TYR A 80 -5.88 -15.77 -11.57
CA TYR A 80 -5.48 -16.48 -10.34
C TYR A 80 -6.18 -15.92 -9.10
N ARG A 81 -7.11 -14.97 -9.26
CA ARG A 81 -7.76 -14.24 -8.15
C ARG A 81 -6.73 -13.67 -7.17
N PHE A 82 -5.63 -13.14 -7.71
CA PHE A 82 -4.42 -12.81 -6.98
C PHE A 82 -4.04 -11.35 -7.12
N ALA A 83 -3.48 -10.76 -6.08
CA ALA A 83 -2.87 -9.43 -6.14
C ALA A 83 -1.64 -9.33 -5.23
N THR A 84 -0.69 -8.48 -5.59
CA THR A 84 0.35 -8.00 -4.69
C THR A 84 0.10 -6.55 -4.34
N VAL A 85 0.38 -6.19 -3.09
CA VAL A 85 0.13 -4.86 -2.55
C VAL A 85 1.35 -4.40 -1.77
N ASP A 86 1.76 -3.16 -2.00
CA ASP A 86 2.81 -2.47 -1.24
C ASP A 86 2.27 -1.12 -0.78
N VAL A 87 2.37 -0.86 0.52
CA VAL A 87 2.03 0.42 1.13
C VAL A 87 3.25 0.90 1.90
N TYR A 88 4.00 1.80 1.28
CA TYR A 88 5.12 2.46 1.91
C TYR A 88 4.73 3.90 2.24
N SER A 89 4.85 4.30 3.51
CA SER A 89 4.63 5.68 3.93
C SER A 89 5.76 6.20 4.83
N CYS A 90 5.97 7.52 4.77
CA CYS A 90 6.87 8.25 5.67
C CYS A 90 6.09 9.10 6.67
N GLY A 91 6.70 9.36 7.82
CA GLY A 91 6.15 10.20 8.87
C GLY A 91 5.29 9.44 9.90
N PRO A 92 5.43 9.76 11.20
CA PRO A 92 4.79 9.02 12.31
C PRO A 92 3.26 9.21 12.36
N HIS A 93 2.71 10.16 11.60
CA HIS A 93 1.28 10.44 11.52
C HIS A 93 0.54 9.54 10.52
N THR A 94 1.27 8.79 9.69
CA THR A 94 0.72 7.91 8.66
C THR A 94 0.49 6.49 9.20
N SER A 95 -0.41 5.74 8.56
CA SER A 95 -0.71 4.35 8.94
C SER A 95 -0.75 3.43 7.73
N PRO A 96 0.40 2.87 7.29
CA PRO A 96 0.44 1.98 6.14
C PRO A 96 -0.31 0.66 6.38
N LEU A 97 -0.35 0.19 7.63
CA LEU A 97 -1.13 -1.00 8.00
C LEU A 97 -2.64 -0.80 7.80
N LYS A 98 -3.18 0.39 8.14
CA LYS A 98 -4.61 0.68 7.94
C LYS A 98 -4.95 0.74 6.45
N ALA A 99 -4.12 1.40 5.65
CA ALA A 99 -4.27 1.46 4.21
C ALA A 99 -4.18 0.05 3.56
N PHE A 100 -3.20 -0.77 3.96
CA PHE A 100 -3.07 -2.16 3.50
C PHE A 100 -4.32 -2.98 3.82
N ASN A 101 -4.81 -2.94 5.07
CA ASN A 101 -6.01 -3.67 5.48
C ASN A 101 -7.26 -3.21 4.72
N TYR A 102 -7.37 -1.91 4.41
CA TYR A 102 -8.45 -1.39 3.58
C TYR A 102 -8.42 -2.02 2.17
N ILE A 103 -7.23 -2.09 1.55
CA ILE A 103 -7.06 -2.73 0.24
C ILE A 103 -7.43 -4.22 0.30
N VAL A 104 -6.98 -4.95 1.34
CA VAL A 104 -7.35 -6.36 1.55
C VAL A 104 -8.88 -6.54 1.59
N GLU A 105 -9.58 -5.71 2.36
CA GLU A 105 -11.04 -5.75 2.45
C GLU A 105 -11.70 -5.46 1.10
N LYS A 106 -11.28 -4.39 0.40
CA LYS A 106 -11.92 -3.96 -0.84
C LYS A 106 -11.61 -4.83 -2.06
N LEU A 107 -10.50 -5.56 -2.04
CA LEU A 107 -10.22 -6.60 -3.04
C LEU A 107 -10.94 -7.92 -2.71
N GLY A 108 -11.63 -8.01 -1.57
CA GLY A 108 -12.39 -9.19 -1.16
C GLY A 108 -11.53 -10.43 -0.87
N ALA A 109 -10.24 -10.24 -0.61
CA ALA A 109 -9.28 -11.32 -0.38
C ALA A 109 -9.70 -12.22 0.79
N LYS A 110 -9.63 -13.55 0.62
CA LYS A 110 -9.97 -14.52 1.68
C LYS A 110 -8.76 -14.97 2.47
N LYS A 111 -7.58 -14.82 1.89
CA LYS A 111 -6.29 -15.10 2.51
C LYS A 111 -5.29 -14.07 2.03
N TYR A 112 -4.37 -13.68 2.90
CA TYR A 112 -3.25 -12.82 2.52
C TYR A 112 -2.01 -13.12 3.35
N THR A 113 -0.86 -12.81 2.79
CA THR A 113 0.38 -12.63 3.56
C THR A 113 0.52 -11.14 3.89
N ILE A 114 1.15 -10.86 5.02
CA ILE A 114 1.49 -9.50 5.42
C ILE A 114 2.90 -9.53 5.99
N ASN A 115 3.72 -8.61 5.52
CA ASN A 115 5.06 -8.37 6.02
C ASN A 115 5.19 -6.87 6.31
N GLU A 116 6.01 -6.56 7.30
CA GLU A 116 6.35 -5.18 7.64
C GLU A 116 7.85 -5.01 7.56
N ALA A 117 8.29 -3.88 7.02
CA ALA A 117 9.68 -3.45 7.08
C ALA A 117 9.74 -2.06 7.71
N ASP A 118 10.62 -1.93 8.71
CA ASP A 118 11.06 -0.61 9.16
C ASP A 118 11.97 -0.03 8.07
N ARG A 119 11.58 1.14 7.58
CA ARG A 119 12.32 1.90 6.57
C ARG A 119 12.87 3.20 7.17
N SER A 120 12.80 3.32 8.49
CA SER A 120 13.40 4.42 9.21
C SER A 120 14.91 4.34 9.08
N SER A 121 15.51 5.50 8.95
CA SER A 121 16.95 5.61 8.88
C SER A 121 17.39 6.88 9.56
N GLU A 122 18.51 6.78 10.26
CA GLU A 122 19.29 7.97 10.54
C GLU A 122 19.94 8.44 9.24
N PHE A 123 20.34 7.50 8.34
CA PHE A 123 20.93 7.68 7.00
C PHE A 123 20.86 6.39 6.16
#